data_AF-A0A285US82-F1
#
_entry.id   AF-A0A285US82-F1
#
_cell.length_a   1.000
_cell.length_b   1.000
_cell.length_c   1.000
_cell.angle_alpha   90.00
_cell.angle_beta   90.00
_cell.angle_gamma   90.00
#
_symmetry.space_group_name_H-M   'P 1'
#
loop_
_entity.id
_entity.type
_entity.pdbx_description
1 polymer ?
#
loop_
_entity_poly.entity_id
_entity_poly.type
_entity_poly.pdbx_seq_one_letter_code
_entity_poly.pdbx_strand_id
1 'polypeptide(L)'
;MGWKLKRVKQCAKCPWKVTTDPHDIPNGYSEELHRALAGTIAKPGSLCDTGRAMACHEHSPGEEAHCVGWLMHQVGPGNNIPLRLKLRSCENLDAVVLDGPQHERFEDTLPTRKPIAAE
;
A
#
# COMPACT_ATOMS: atom_id res chain seq x y z
N MET A 1 3.29 -24.88 -8.10
CA MET A 1 4.29 -24.05 -7.41
C MET A 1 3.56 -22.94 -6.67
N GLY A 2 3.83 -22.77 -5.38
CA GLY A 2 3.43 -21.55 -4.66
C GLY A 2 4.36 -20.39 -4.99
N TRP A 3 4.09 -19.21 -4.45
CA TRP A 3 4.94 -18.04 -4.58
C TRP A 3 5.09 -17.34 -3.24
N LYS A 4 6.11 -16.47 -3.10
CA LYS A 4 6.41 -15.78 -1.84
C LYS A 4 6.41 -14.27 -2.02
N LEU A 5 5.94 -13.58 -1.00
CA LEU A 5 6.17 -12.14 -0.84
C LEU A 5 7.65 -11.91 -0.54
N LYS A 6 8.30 -11.01 -1.30
CA LYS A 6 9.67 -10.54 -1.03
C LYS A 6 9.80 -9.85 0.32
N ARG A 7 8.71 -9.21 0.77
CA ARG A 7 8.63 -8.53 2.06
C ARG A 7 7.30 -8.86 2.75
N VAL A 8 7.39 -9.15 4.04
CA VAL A 8 6.23 -9.47 4.89
C VAL A 8 6.01 -8.46 6.02
N LYS A 9 7.03 -7.67 6.38
CA LYS A 9 6.91 -6.62 7.41
C LYS A 9 6.58 -5.27 6.76
N GLN A 10 5.61 -4.55 7.30
CA GLN A 10 5.36 -3.18 6.87
C GLN A 10 6.58 -2.26 7.10
N CYS A 11 6.80 -1.28 6.22
CA CYS A 11 7.84 -0.27 6.42
C CYS A 11 7.46 0.74 7.51
N ALA A 12 8.47 1.25 8.22
CA ALA A 12 8.26 2.13 9.38
C ALA A 12 7.60 3.47 9.02
N LYS A 13 7.82 3.96 7.81
CA LYS A 13 7.21 5.18 7.26
C LYS A 13 6.20 4.84 6.15
N CYS A 14 5.42 3.77 6.32
CA CYS A 14 4.37 3.44 5.35
C CYS A 14 3.23 4.47 5.41
N PRO A 15 2.79 5.06 4.29
CA PRO A 15 1.69 6.03 4.28
C PRO A 15 0.34 5.40 4.64
N TRP A 16 0.21 4.07 4.60
CA TRP A 16 -1.00 3.38 5.06
C TRP A 16 -1.12 3.33 6.57
N LYS A 17 -0.03 3.51 7.32
CA LYS A 17 -0.06 3.56 8.78
C LYS A 17 -0.58 4.92 9.24
N VAL A 18 -1.60 4.94 10.10
CA VAL A 18 -2.29 6.16 10.56
C VAL A 18 -1.36 7.18 11.22
N THR A 19 -0.27 6.71 11.82
CA THR A 19 0.70 7.57 12.52
C THR A 19 1.82 8.11 11.62
N THR A 20 1.80 7.83 10.32
CA THR A 20 2.82 8.30 9.38
C THR A 20 2.37 9.61 8.75
N ASP A 21 3.18 10.66 8.86
CA ASP A 21 3.07 11.82 7.97
C ASP A 21 3.73 11.47 6.62
N PRO A 22 3.02 11.50 5.48
CA PRO A 22 3.62 11.23 4.18
C PRO A 22 4.82 12.14 3.84
N HIS A 23 4.90 13.35 4.40
CA HIS A 23 6.04 14.25 4.20
C HIS A 23 7.32 13.76 4.90
N ASP A 24 7.22 12.85 5.86
CA ASP A 24 8.37 12.21 6.51
C ASP A 24 8.93 11.02 5.73
N ILE A 25 8.31 10.65 4.59
CA ILE A 25 8.77 9.50 3.80
C ILE A 25 10.12 9.85 3.17
N PRO A 26 11.19 9.08 3.46
CA PRO A 26 12.52 9.37 2.95
C PRO A 26 12.62 9.16 1.44
N ASN A 27 13.70 9.66 0.83
CA ASN A 27 14.07 9.43 -0.57
C ASN A 27 13.16 10.10 -1.62
N GLY A 28 12.74 11.35 -1.37
CA GLY A 28 12.09 12.15 -2.42
C GLY A 28 10.61 11.82 -2.61
N TYR A 29 9.86 11.80 -1.52
CA TYR A 29 8.40 11.75 -1.57
C TYR A 29 7.84 12.80 -2.53
N SER A 30 6.94 12.36 -3.43
CA SER A 30 6.19 13.22 -4.33
C SER A 30 4.71 12.96 -4.16
N GLU A 31 3.97 14.01 -3.83
CA GLU A 31 2.51 13.95 -3.69
C GLU A 31 1.83 13.57 -5.02
N GLU A 32 2.38 14.03 -6.15
CA GLU A 32 1.87 13.68 -7.49
C GLU A 32 1.98 12.17 -7.73
N LEU A 33 3.16 11.60 -7.46
CA LEU A 33 3.37 10.15 -7.58
C LEU A 33 2.50 9.37 -6.61
N HIS A 34 2.32 9.88 -5.38
CA HIS A 34 1.41 9.27 -4.42
C HIS A 34 -0.01 9.24 -4.94
N ARG A 35 -0.54 10.37 -5.45
CA ARG A 35 -1.88 10.46 -6.03
C ARG A 35 -2.06 9.50 -7.21
N ALA A 36 -1.03 9.32 -8.04
CA ALA A 36 -1.06 8.37 -9.15
C ALA A 36 -1.24 6.90 -8.71
N LEU A 37 -0.93 6.57 -7.45
CA LEU A 37 -1.15 5.23 -6.89
C LEU A 37 -2.64 4.86 -6.78
N ALA A 38 -3.57 5.81 -6.95
CA ALA A 38 -4.99 5.52 -7.13
C ALA A 38 -5.23 4.48 -8.24
N GLY A 39 -4.40 4.46 -9.30
CA GLY A 39 -4.47 3.47 -10.38
C GLY A 39 -4.09 2.04 -9.96
N THR A 40 -3.65 1.83 -8.71
CA THR A 40 -3.38 0.51 -8.12
C THR A 40 -4.51 0.03 -7.21
N ILE A 41 -5.53 0.86 -6.96
CA ILE A 41 -6.66 0.55 -6.10
C ILE A 41 -7.75 -0.14 -6.94
N ALA A 42 -8.14 -1.34 -6.53
CA ALA A 42 -9.21 -2.06 -7.21
C ALA A 42 -10.57 -1.38 -7.02
N LYS A 43 -11.44 -1.52 -8.01
CA LYS A 43 -12.87 -1.23 -7.84
C LYS A 43 -13.49 -2.33 -6.96
N PRO A 44 -14.08 -2.00 -5.80
CA PRO A 44 -14.64 -3.00 -4.89
C PRO A 44 -15.65 -3.92 -5.59
N GLY A 45 -15.49 -5.22 -5.42
CA GLY A 45 -16.39 -6.23 -6.01
C GLY A 45 -16.13 -6.55 -7.49
N SER A 46 -15.18 -5.86 -8.15
CA SER A 46 -14.76 -6.20 -9.51
C SER A 46 -14.02 -7.54 -9.54
N LEU A 47 -14.29 -8.34 -10.57
CA LEU A 47 -13.52 -9.54 -10.90
C LEU A 47 -12.34 -9.24 -11.84
N CYS A 48 -12.28 -8.04 -12.39
CA CYS A 48 -11.14 -7.56 -13.17
C CYS A 48 -10.11 -6.94 -12.22
N ASP A 49 -8.85 -7.31 -12.38
CA ASP A 49 -7.73 -6.65 -11.70
C ASP A 49 -7.40 -5.29 -12.37
N THR A 50 -6.53 -4.52 -11.71
CA THR A 50 -6.01 -3.26 -12.25
C THR A 50 -4.79 -3.49 -13.17
N GLY A 51 -4.27 -4.71 -13.24
CA GLY A 51 -2.96 -5.04 -13.81
C GLY A 51 -1.77 -4.38 -13.10
N ARG A 52 -1.98 -3.70 -11.97
CA ARG A 52 -0.98 -2.85 -11.30
C ARG A 52 -0.94 -3.11 -9.80
N ALA A 53 0.25 -3.11 -9.24
CA ALA A 53 0.46 -3.24 -7.80
C ALA A 53 1.31 -2.07 -7.29
N MET A 54 1.08 -1.69 -6.02
CA MET A 54 1.92 -0.69 -5.37
C MET A 54 3.23 -1.33 -4.90
N ALA A 55 4.36 -0.76 -5.33
CA ALA A 55 5.68 -1.14 -4.85
C ALA A 55 6.02 -0.45 -3.51
N CYS A 56 6.85 -1.09 -2.70
CA CYS A 56 7.42 -0.50 -1.49
C CYS A 56 8.55 0.47 -1.84
N HIS A 57 8.53 1.68 -1.28
CA HIS A 57 9.54 2.72 -1.54
C HIS A 57 10.95 2.38 -1.01
N GLU A 58 11.09 1.37 -0.14
CA GLU A 58 12.40 0.92 0.37
C GLU A 58 13.15 0.03 -0.63
N HIS A 59 12.57 -0.25 -1.81
CA HIS A 59 13.20 -1.08 -2.83
C HIS A 59 13.51 -0.27 -4.09
N SER A 60 14.67 -0.53 -4.67
CA SER A 60 15.09 0.10 -5.93
C SER A 60 14.27 -0.43 -7.11
N PRO A 61 14.18 0.35 -8.22
CA PRO A 61 13.61 -0.14 -9.47
C PRO A 61 14.27 -1.44 -9.94
N GLY A 62 13.47 -2.40 -10.42
CA GLY A 62 13.88 -3.76 -10.78
C GLY A 62 13.90 -4.76 -9.63
N GLU A 63 13.81 -4.29 -8.39
CA GLU A 63 13.84 -5.10 -7.18
C GLU A 63 12.55 -4.93 -6.35
N GLU A 64 11.45 -4.57 -6.99
CA GLU A 64 10.21 -4.15 -6.34
C GLU A 64 9.63 -5.24 -5.43
N ALA A 65 9.37 -4.88 -4.17
CA ALA A 65 8.52 -5.65 -3.29
C ALA A 65 7.12 -5.04 -3.26
N HIS A 66 6.09 -5.87 -3.10
CA HIS A 66 4.73 -5.39 -2.84
C HIS A 66 4.72 -4.55 -1.56
N CYS A 67 4.06 -3.39 -1.60
CA CYS A 67 3.79 -2.60 -0.41
C CYS A 67 2.83 -3.37 0.51
N VAL A 68 3.27 -3.70 1.74
CA VAL A 68 2.47 -4.49 2.70
C VAL A 68 1.21 -3.75 3.13
N GLY A 69 1.28 -2.44 3.39
CA GLY A 69 0.10 -1.65 3.76
C GLY A 69 -0.97 -1.66 2.65
N TRP A 70 -0.56 -1.44 1.41
CA TRP A 70 -1.45 -1.55 0.24
C TRP A 70 -2.00 -2.96 0.08
N LEU A 71 -1.16 -3.99 0.21
CA LEU A 71 -1.57 -5.39 0.07
C LEU A 71 -2.72 -5.71 1.04
N MET A 72 -2.53 -5.36 2.32
CA MET A 72 -3.51 -5.64 3.38
C MET A 72 -4.77 -4.80 3.23
N HIS A 73 -4.68 -3.54 2.81
CA HIS A 73 -5.86 -2.75 2.45
C HIS A 73 -6.63 -3.41 1.30
N GLN A 74 -5.96 -3.78 0.20
CA GLN A 74 -6.60 -4.33 -0.99
C GLN A 74 -7.29 -5.67 -0.71
N VAL A 75 -6.72 -6.52 0.13
CA VAL A 75 -7.37 -7.79 0.50
C VAL A 75 -8.35 -7.64 1.65
N GLY A 76 -8.34 -6.51 2.36
CA GLY A 76 -9.31 -6.14 3.39
C GLY A 76 -10.38 -5.19 2.85
N PRO A 77 -10.47 -3.93 3.35
CA PRO A 77 -11.49 -2.95 2.96
C PRO A 77 -11.59 -2.67 1.45
N GLY A 78 -10.45 -2.69 0.74
CA GLY A 78 -10.41 -2.43 -0.70
C GLY A 78 -11.07 -3.53 -1.56
N ASN A 79 -11.38 -4.69 -0.97
CA ASN A 79 -12.13 -5.79 -1.59
C ASN A 79 -11.67 -6.17 -3.01
N ASN A 80 -10.36 -6.30 -3.20
CA ASN A 80 -9.72 -6.76 -4.44
C ASN A 80 -9.85 -8.29 -4.55
N ILE A 81 -10.94 -8.76 -5.17
CA ILE A 81 -11.26 -10.18 -5.30
C ILE A 81 -10.16 -10.97 -6.03
N PRO A 82 -9.63 -10.52 -7.19
CA PRO A 82 -8.55 -11.23 -7.87
C PRO A 82 -7.31 -11.41 -7.01
N LEU A 83 -6.92 -10.37 -6.27
CA LEU A 83 -5.77 -10.43 -5.37
C LEU A 83 -5.98 -11.40 -4.21
N ARG A 84 -7.18 -11.43 -3.60
CA ARG A 84 -7.54 -12.42 -2.57
C ARG A 84 -7.37 -13.85 -3.07
N LEU A 85 -7.82 -14.13 -4.29
CA LEU A 85 -7.68 -15.45 -4.92
C LEU A 85 -6.20 -15.79 -5.17
N LYS A 86 -5.42 -14.83 -5.69
CA LYS A 86 -3.98 -15.00 -5.97
C LYS A 86 -3.17 -15.26 -4.69
N LEU A 87 -3.54 -14.64 -3.57
CA LEU A 87 -2.87 -14.83 -2.29
C LEU A 87 -3.11 -16.21 -1.65
N ARG A 88 -4.12 -16.97 -2.08
CA ARG A 88 -4.36 -18.33 -1.56
C ARG A 88 -3.20 -19.30 -1.81
N SER A 89 -2.39 -19.04 -2.84
CA SER A 89 -1.19 -19.82 -3.16
C SER A 89 0.11 -19.15 -2.69
N CYS A 90 0.02 -18.08 -1.90
CA CYS A 90 1.17 -17.42 -1.30
C CYS A 90 1.62 -18.17 -0.05
N GLU A 91 2.87 -18.62 -0.04
CA GLU A 91 3.38 -19.55 0.99
C GLU A 91 3.70 -18.87 2.32
N ASN A 92 3.91 -17.55 2.34
CA ASN A 92 4.36 -16.81 3.52
C ASN A 92 3.44 -15.64 3.87
N LEU A 93 2.15 -15.74 3.53
CA LEU A 93 1.16 -14.69 3.84
C LEU A 93 0.91 -14.57 5.34
N ASP A 94 0.98 -15.68 6.07
CA ASP A 94 0.86 -15.77 7.53
C ASP A 94 1.98 -15.02 8.27
N ALA A 95 3.13 -14.83 7.63
CA ALA A 95 4.24 -14.05 8.17
C ALA A 95 4.05 -12.52 8.01
N VAL A 96 2.96 -12.06 7.42
CA VAL A 96 2.71 -10.62 7.23
C VAL A 96 2.44 -9.93 8.58
N VAL A 97 3.18 -8.85 8.83
CA VAL A 97 3.07 -8.05 10.06
C VAL A 97 2.86 -6.59 9.70
N LEU A 98 1.73 -6.04 10.16
CA LEU A 98 1.43 -4.61 10.13
C LEU A 98 2.08 -3.90 11.31
N ASP A 99 2.51 -2.66 11.10
CA ASP A 99 3.08 -1.78 12.11
C ASP A 99 1.98 -0.82 12.58
N GLY A 100 1.06 -1.30 13.41
CA GLY A 100 -0.04 -0.49 13.96
C GLY A 100 -1.24 -0.27 13.02
N PRO A 101 -2.19 0.61 13.43
CA PRO A 101 -3.44 0.85 12.71
C PRO A 101 -3.22 1.35 11.28
N GLN A 102 -4.07 0.89 10.35
CA GLN A 102 -4.04 1.29 8.95
C GLN A 102 -5.21 2.22 8.60
N HIS A 103 -5.00 3.10 7.63
CA HIS A 103 -6.09 3.80 6.96
C HIS A 103 -6.99 2.81 6.22
N GLU A 104 -8.30 3.01 6.30
CA GLU A 104 -9.29 2.18 5.58
C GLU A 104 -9.49 2.60 4.13
N ARG A 105 -9.11 3.85 3.79
CA ARG A 105 -9.27 4.42 2.47
C ARG A 105 -7.94 4.94 1.94
N PHE A 106 -7.78 4.87 0.63
CA PHE A 106 -6.61 5.43 -0.05
C PHE A 106 -6.52 6.95 0.10
N GLU A 107 -7.64 7.66 0.10
CA GLU A 107 -7.61 9.13 0.21
C GLU A 107 -7.01 9.61 1.54
N ASP A 108 -7.15 8.81 2.60
CA ASP A 108 -6.65 9.13 3.93
C ASP A 108 -5.11 8.97 4.02
N THR A 109 -4.49 8.30 3.05
CA THR A 109 -3.02 8.20 2.99
C THR A 109 -2.39 9.43 2.35
N LEU A 110 -3.17 10.27 1.67
CA LEU A 110 -2.67 11.47 1.00
C LEU A 110 -2.40 12.60 2.02
N PRO A 111 -1.46 13.51 1.75
CA PRO A 111 -1.22 14.65 2.63
C PRO A 111 -2.48 15.52 2.72
N THR A 112 -2.94 15.77 3.94
CA THR A 112 -3.93 16.81 4.18
C THR A 112 -3.25 18.16 4.08
N ARG A 113 -3.81 19.12 3.32
CA ARG A 113 -3.33 20.51 3.36
C ARG A 113 -3.31 20.98 4.80
N LYS A 114 -2.13 21.32 5.34
CA LYS A 114 -2.08 22.09 6.60
C LYS A 114 -2.88 23.37 6.39
N PRO A 115 -3.79 23.76 7.31
CA PRO A 115 -4.33 25.10 7.27
C PRO A 115 -3.15 26.07 7.30
N ILE A 116 -3.18 27.05 6.38
CA ILE A 116 -2.22 28.15 6.38
C ILE A 116 -2.34 28.78 7.77
N ALA A 117 -1.26 28.74 8.56
CA ALA A 117 -1.23 29.48 9.81
C ALA A 117 -1.46 30.94 9.45
N ALA A 118 -2.58 31.50 9.89
CA ALA A 118 -2.79 32.93 9.85
C ALA A 118 -1.76 33.55 10.80
N GLU A 119 -0.78 34.25 10.23
CA GLU A 119 0.03 35.24 10.96
C GLU A 119 -0.85 36.39 11.47
#